data_AF-A0A507QY78-F1
#
_entry.id   AF-A0A507QY78-F1
#
_cell.length_a   1.000
_cell.length_b   1.000
_cell.length_c   1.000
_cell.angle_alpha   90.00
_cell.angle_beta   90.00
_cell.angle_gamma   90.00
#
_symmetry.space_group_name_H-M   'P 1'
#
loop_
_entity.id
_entity.type
_entity.pdbx_description
1 polymer ?
#
loop_
_entity_poly.entity_id
_entity_poly.type
_entity_poly.pdbx_seq_one_letter_code
_entity_poly.pdbx_strand_id
1 'polypeptide(L)'
;MSIVVVTFNYRVGLYRFLASTEVQEEHASLNNGLKDQIKALHWVQEHIGKFDGDPNHAVLGGDSVGAASITLLLKAYRTGCAGNSDTLACLRALDTASLQRENFNIPYPNAQEPPLYLYGPTIDGSLVEDYTYRLFEEDRFIKAPVIFGDDTNKGTIFVPRNVSSVEEADMFLVDQYPDLLKSRLEQVNSWYLTKDKTKTFRDPGPYWRSTSDAYGEIRYTCARNLSIFSLFQSSRKELELPV
;
A
#
# COMPACT_ATOMS: atom_id res chain seq x y z
N MET A 1 -7.90 -26.61 19.73
CA MET A 1 -8.04 -25.93 18.44
C MET A 1 -6.64 -25.72 17.90
N SER A 2 -6.30 -26.36 16.80
CA SER A 2 -4.92 -26.38 16.25
C SER A 2 -4.91 -25.60 14.95
N ILE A 3 -3.87 -24.80 14.72
CA ILE A 3 -3.70 -23.98 13.51
C ILE A 3 -2.31 -24.26 12.90
N VAL A 4 -2.22 -24.16 11.58
CA VAL A 4 -0.96 -24.17 10.84
C VAL A 4 -0.65 -22.73 10.42
N VAL A 5 0.56 -22.26 10.75
CA VAL A 5 1.00 -20.90 10.40
C VAL A 5 2.02 -20.98 9.28
N VAL A 6 1.76 -20.24 8.19
CA VAL A 6 2.67 -20.13 7.04
C VAL A 6 3.17 -18.70 6.94
N THR A 7 4.50 -18.54 6.90
CA THR A 7 5.17 -17.28 6.57
C THR A 7 5.99 -17.46 5.31
N PHE A 8 6.05 -16.45 4.45
CA PHE A 8 6.78 -16.53 3.20
C PHE A 8 7.42 -15.19 2.85
N ASN A 9 8.44 -15.24 1.99
CA ASN A 9 9.12 -14.06 1.48
C ASN A 9 8.53 -13.65 0.12
N TYR A 10 8.53 -12.36 -0.16
CA TYR A 10 8.18 -11.79 -1.47
C TYR A 10 9.15 -10.64 -1.79
N ARG A 11 9.32 -10.29 -3.08
CA ARG A 11 10.25 -9.22 -3.49
C ARG A 11 9.90 -7.88 -2.85
N VAL A 12 10.91 -7.04 -2.57
CA VAL A 12 10.78 -5.67 -2.01
C VAL A 12 11.55 -4.61 -2.83
N GLY A 13 11.25 -3.32 -2.61
CA GLY A 13 11.92 -2.19 -3.28
C GLY A 13 11.76 -2.18 -4.80
N LEU A 14 12.82 -1.79 -5.51
CA LEU A 14 12.89 -1.80 -6.97
C LEU A 14 12.43 -3.14 -7.57
N TYR A 15 12.89 -4.26 -7.03
CA TYR A 15 12.55 -5.60 -7.51
C TYR A 15 11.07 -5.97 -7.35
N ARG A 16 10.35 -5.25 -6.47
CA ARG A 16 8.93 -5.47 -6.16
C ARG A 16 7.99 -4.76 -7.11
N PHE A 17 8.30 -3.50 -7.40
CA PHE A 17 7.36 -2.56 -8.01
C PHE A 17 8.02 -1.63 -9.04
N LEU A 18 9.14 -2.03 -9.66
CA LEU A 18 9.63 -1.29 -10.82
C LEU A 18 8.52 -1.19 -11.87
N ALA A 19 8.20 0.04 -12.24
CA ALA A 19 7.10 0.38 -13.13
C ALA A 19 7.53 1.54 -14.04
N SER A 20 7.36 1.33 -15.34
CA SER A 20 7.52 2.36 -16.37
C SER A 20 6.74 1.96 -17.61
N THR A 21 6.57 2.88 -18.55
CA THR A 21 5.99 2.58 -19.87
C THR A 21 6.82 1.52 -20.58
N GLU A 22 8.15 1.60 -20.49
CA GLU A 22 9.06 0.59 -21.05
C GLU A 22 8.85 -0.78 -20.42
N VAL A 23 8.64 -0.88 -19.11
CA VAL A 23 8.32 -2.17 -18.46
C VAL A 23 7.03 -2.77 -19.04
N GLN A 24 6.02 -1.95 -19.31
CA GLN A 24 4.76 -2.41 -19.91
C GLN A 24 4.89 -2.75 -21.40
N GLU A 25 5.55 -1.90 -22.18
CA GLU A 25 5.77 -2.05 -23.63
C GLU A 25 6.66 -3.26 -23.94
N GLU A 26 7.63 -3.57 -23.08
CA GLU A 26 8.46 -4.78 -23.16
C GLU A 26 7.74 -6.03 -22.62
N HIS A 27 6.46 -5.88 -22.27
CA HIS A 27 5.60 -6.90 -21.70
C HIS A 27 6.20 -7.58 -20.46
N ALA A 28 6.97 -6.81 -19.70
CA ALA A 28 7.49 -7.24 -18.43
C ALA A 28 6.45 -7.05 -17.33
N SER A 29 6.59 -7.87 -16.30
CA SER A 29 5.59 -7.97 -15.26
C SER A 29 5.68 -6.79 -14.29
N LEU A 30 4.59 -6.02 -14.20
CA LEU A 30 4.33 -5.11 -13.09
C LEU A 30 3.88 -5.85 -11.84
N ASN A 31 3.89 -5.14 -10.69
CA ASN A 31 3.35 -5.62 -9.42
C ASN A 31 3.91 -6.99 -8.99
N ASN A 32 5.20 -7.21 -9.26
CA ASN A 32 5.90 -8.47 -9.03
C ASN A 32 5.80 -8.96 -7.58
N GLY A 33 5.81 -8.05 -6.61
CA GLY A 33 5.57 -8.40 -5.21
C GLY A 33 4.20 -9.00 -4.93
N LEU A 34 3.14 -8.49 -5.57
CA LEU A 34 1.79 -9.05 -5.42
C LEU A 34 1.70 -10.43 -6.10
N LYS A 35 2.36 -10.60 -7.24
CA LYS A 35 2.42 -11.88 -7.95
C LYS A 35 3.18 -12.95 -7.16
N ASP A 36 4.24 -12.58 -6.44
CA ASP A 36 4.93 -13.48 -5.51
C ASP A 36 3.99 -13.95 -4.40
N GLN A 37 3.20 -13.05 -3.82
CA GLN A 37 2.22 -13.39 -2.80
C GLN A 37 1.13 -14.33 -3.34
N ILE A 38 0.59 -14.07 -4.53
CA ILE A 38 -0.37 -14.96 -5.21
C ILE A 38 0.24 -16.33 -5.45
N LYS A 39 1.51 -16.39 -5.88
CA LYS A 39 2.20 -17.67 -6.10
C LYS A 39 2.39 -18.45 -4.80
N ALA A 40 2.70 -17.77 -3.70
CA ALA A 40 2.75 -18.38 -2.38
C ALA A 40 1.39 -18.92 -1.94
N LEU A 41 0.29 -18.18 -2.18
CA LEU A 41 -1.07 -18.64 -1.89
C LEU A 41 -1.44 -19.90 -2.70
N HIS A 42 -1.07 -19.96 -3.98
CA HIS A 42 -1.24 -21.16 -4.79
C HIS A 42 -0.43 -22.35 -4.25
N TRP A 43 0.80 -22.12 -3.83
CA TRP A 43 1.63 -23.16 -3.21
C TRP A 43 0.98 -23.70 -1.93
N VAL A 44 0.44 -22.81 -1.08
CA VAL A 44 -0.29 -23.19 0.14
C VAL A 44 -1.53 -24.01 -0.22
N GLN A 45 -2.35 -23.53 -1.15
CA GLN A 45 -3.54 -24.26 -1.61
C GLN A 45 -3.20 -25.67 -2.13
N GLU A 46 -2.09 -25.82 -2.84
CA GLU A 46 -1.68 -27.09 -3.46
C GLU A 46 -1.02 -28.06 -2.47
N HIS A 47 -0.36 -27.55 -1.42
CA HIS A 47 0.54 -28.37 -0.61
C HIS A 47 0.27 -28.39 0.89
N ILE A 48 -0.55 -27.49 1.43
CA ILE A 48 -0.73 -27.38 2.90
C ILE A 48 -1.35 -28.64 3.54
N GLY A 49 -2.09 -29.44 2.76
CA GLY A 49 -2.60 -30.73 3.20
C GLY A 49 -1.50 -31.75 3.56
N LYS A 50 -0.26 -31.54 3.12
CA LYS A 50 0.91 -32.33 3.55
C LYS A 50 1.44 -31.95 4.93
N PHE A 51 0.96 -30.84 5.49
CA PHE A 51 1.38 -30.26 6.77
C PHE A 51 0.18 -30.19 7.75
N ASP A 52 -0.81 -31.05 7.57
CA ASP A 52 -2.05 -31.11 8.37
C ASP A 52 -2.90 -29.83 8.35
N GLY A 53 -2.71 -28.95 7.36
CA GLY A 53 -3.56 -27.78 7.14
C GLY A 53 -4.70 -28.09 6.19
N ASP A 54 -5.84 -27.42 6.37
CA ASP A 54 -6.98 -27.50 5.46
C ASP A 54 -6.83 -26.48 4.32
N PRO A 55 -6.64 -26.91 3.05
CA PRO A 55 -6.51 -25.99 1.92
C PRO A 55 -7.81 -25.21 1.63
N ASN A 56 -8.95 -25.61 2.19
CA ASN A 56 -10.23 -24.93 2.04
C ASN A 56 -10.54 -23.94 3.17
N HIS A 57 -9.66 -23.86 4.19
CA HIS A 57 -9.85 -22.98 5.33
C HIS A 57 -8.56 -22.17 5.59
N ALA A 58 -8.30 -21.20 4.72
CA ALA A 58 -7.17 -20.28 4.83
C ALA A 58 -7.62 -18.90 5.34
N VAL A 59 -6.90 -18.36 6.33
CA VAL A 59 -7.04 -16.97 6.78
C VAL A 59 -5.76 -16.22 6.43
N LEU A 60 -5.87 -15.16 5.64
CA LEU A 60 -4.74 -14.32 5.27
C LEU A 60 -4.58 -13.22 6.32
N GLY A 61 -3.36 -13.09 6.87
CA GLY A 61 -3.01 -12.07 7.85
C GLY A 61 -1.79 -11.27 7.42
N GLY A 62 -1.78 -9.98 7.70
CA GLY A 62 -0.69 -9.07 7.33
C GLY A 62 -0.76 -7.79 8.14
N ASP A 63 0.42 -7.21 8.41
CA ASP A 63 0.57 -5.91 9.09
C ASP A 63 1.22 -4.90 8.15
N SER A 64 0.91 -3.61 8.33
CA SER A 64 1.49 -2.50 7.56
C SER A 64 1.38 -2.72 6.04
N VAL A 65 2.50 -2.81 5.32
CA VAL A 65 2.52 -3.07 3.87
C VAL A 65 1.96 -4.45 3.52
N GLY A 66 2.03 -5.42 4.44
CA GLY A 66 1.34 -6.71 4.32
C GLY A 66 -0.18 -6.57 4.36
N ALA A 67 -0.71 -5.73 5.25
CA ALA A 67 -2.15 -5.41 5.29
C ALA A 67 -2.61 -4.72 4.00
N ALA A 68 -1.84 -3.74 3.51
CA ALA A 68 -2.11 -3.10 2.22
C ALA A 68 -2.07 -4.10 1.05
N SER A 69 -1.16 -5.09 1.11
CA SER A 69 -1.11 -6.14 0.08
C SER A 69 -2.34 -7.04 0.12
N ILE A 70 -2.85 -7.40 1.30
CA ILE A 70 -4.11 -8.15 1.43
C ILE A 70 -5.27 -7.35 0.86
N THR A 71 -5.36 -6.05 1.15
CA THR A 71 -6.37 -5.16 0.56
C THR A 71 -6.32 -5.17 -0.97
N LEU A 72 -5.13 -5.22 -1.57
CA LEU A 72 -4.97 -5.32 -3.02
C LEU A 72 -5.28 -6.72 -3.55
N LEU A 73 -4.94 -7.78 -2.82
CA LEU A 73 -5.26 -9.16 -3.19
C LEU A 73 -6.78 -9.42 -3.16
N LEU A 74 -7.53 -8.75 -2.29
CA LEU A 74 -9.01 -8.77 -2.31
C LEU A 74 -9.59 -8.16 -3.60
N LYS A 75 -8.81 -7.36 -4.33
CA LYS A 75 -9.18 -6.68 -5.58
C LYS A 75 -8.64 -7.35 -6.83
N ALA A 76 -7.63 -8.19 -6.68
CA ALA A 76 -6.93 -8.82 -7.79
C ALA A 76 -7.81 -9.87 -8.49
N TYR A 77 -8.27 -9.56 -9.71
CA TYR A 77 -8.77 -10.57 -10.66
C TYR A 77 -7.65 -11.01 -11.62
N ARG A 78 -7.74 -12.28 -12.07
CA ARG A 78 -6.68 -12.97 -12.84
C ARG A 78 -6.44 -12.34 -14.21
N THR A 79 -5.17 -12.15 -14.58
CA THR A 79 -4.74 -11.90 -15.96
C THR A 79 -3.38 -12.55 -16.27
N GLY A 80 -3.23 -13.10 -17.50
CA GLY A 80 -2.03 -13.80 -17.97
C GLY A 80 -1.52 -13.30 -19.35
N CYS A 81 -0.18 -13.35 -19.52
CA CYS A 81 0.67 -13.24 -20.75
C CYS A 81 0.71 -11.87 -21.50
N ALA A 82 1.73 -11.39 -22.29
CA ALA A 82 3.11 -11.77 -22.71
C ALA A 82 3.75 -10.71 -23.70
N GLY A 83 5.10 -10.65 -23.92
CA GLY A 83 5.76 -10.52 -25.27
C GLY A 83 6.66 -9.35 -25.88
N ASN A 84 7.84 -8.89 -25.36
CA ASN A 84 9.12 -8.33 -25.99
C ASN A 84 9.15 -7.26 -27.16
N SER A 85 10.19 -6.43 -27.47
CA SER A 85 11.69 -6.36 -27.26
C SER A 85 12.26 -4.92 -27.46
N ASP A 86 13.37 -4.40 -26.88
CA ASP A 86 14.21 -4.79 -25.73
C ASP A 86 15.14 -3.63 -25.23
N THR A 87 14.81 -3.01 -24.08
CA THR A 87 15.74 -2.29 -23.16
C THR A 87 15.93 -3.00 -21.81
N LEU A 88 15.10 -4.01 -21.54
CA LEU A 88 15.05 -4.74 -20.28
C LEU A 88 16.12 -5.84 -20.16
N ALA A 89 16.67 -6.31 -21.28
CA ALA A 89 17.86 -7.16 -21.29
C ALA A 89 19.08 -6.44 -20.71
N CYS A 90 19.17 -5.12 -20.84
CA CYS A 90 20.20 -4.33 -20.16
C CYS A 90 20.05 -4.47 -18.64
N LEU A 91 18.87 -4.20 -18.08
CA LEU A 91 18.61 -4.29 -16.64
C LEU A 91 18.73 -5.73 -16.10
N ARG A 92 18.34 -6.74 -16.87
CA ARG A 92 18.48 -8.16 -16.49
C ARG A 92 19.91 -8.69 -16.61
N ALA A 93 20.75 -8.05 -17.42
CA ALA A 93 22.17 -8.37 -17.55
C ALA A 93 23.02 -7.69 -16.46
N LEU A 94 22.48 -6.70 -15.75
CA LEU A 94 23.14 -6.12 -14.58
C LEU A 94 23.17 -7.13 -13.44
N ASP A 95 24.32 -7.26 -12.80
CA ASP A 95 24.44 -8.02 -11.57
C ASP A 95 23.62 -7.36 -10.44
N THR A 96 23.25 -8.16 -9.43
CA THR A 96 22.44 -7.69 -8.31
C THR A 96 23.08 -6.51 -7.57
N ALA A 97 24.41 -6.43 -7.47
CA ALA A 97 25.07 -5.32 -6.82
C ALA A 97 24.94 -4.01 -7.63
N SER A 98 24.95 -4.11 -8.96
CA SER A 98 24.69 -2.99 -9.87
C SER A 98 23.25 -2.48 -9.77
N LEU A 99 22.26 -3.37 -9.71
CA LEU A 99 20.86 -2.96 -9.48
C LEU A 99 20.64 -2.43 -8.05
N GLN A 100 21.32 -2.98 -7.05
CA GLN A 100 21.19 -2.54 -5.67
C GLN A 100 21.79 -1.14 -5.43
N ARG A 101 22.80 -0.74 -6.22
CA ARG A 101 23.34 0.63 -6.19
C ARG A 101 22.30 1.68 -6.59
N GLU A 102 21.35 1.32 -7.44
CA GLU A 102 20.28 2.20 -7.90
C GLU A 102 18.98 2.05 -7.08
N ASN A 103 18.96 1.18 -6.07
CA ASN A 103 17.78 0.88 -5.25
C ASN A 103 17.71 1.81 -4.02
N PHE A 104 17.65 3.11 -4.26
CA PHE A 104 17.43 4.15 -3.25
C PHE A 104 16.29 5.07 -3.67
N ASN A 105 15.64 5.71 -2.70
CA ASN A 105 14.54 6.63 -3.00
C ASN A 105 15.11 7.93 -3.59
N ILE A 106 14.47 8.42 -4.65
CA ILE A 106 14.72 9.73 -5.26
C ILE A 106 13.45 10.58 -5.13
N PRO A 107 13.55 11.92 -5.11
CA PRO A 107 12.39 12.80 -5.07
C PRO A 107 11.49 12.61 -6.30
N TYR A 108 10.17 12.69 -6.09
CA TYR A 108 9.23 12.83 -7.19
C TYR A 108 9.41 14.18 -7.90
N PRO A 109 8.96 14.33 -9.15
CA PRO A 109 8.83 15.65 -9.76
C PRO A 109 8.04 16.60 -8.84
N ASN A 110 8.61 17.77 -8.54
CA ASN A 110 8.08 18.78 -7.62
C ASN A 110 8.19 18.48 -6.10
N ALA A 111 8.78 17.34 -5.70
CA ALA A 111 9.16 17.08 -4.32
C ALA A 111 10.55 17.64 -4.01
N GLN A 112 10.78 18.05 -2.76
CA GLN A 112 12.09 18.49 -2.28
C GLN A 112 12.92 17.31 -1.79
N GLU A 113 12.30 16.39 -1.06
CA GLU A 113 12.94 15.20 -0.50
C GLU A 113 12.38 13.91 -1.09
N PRO A 114 13.13 12.79 -1.06
CA PRO A 114 12.60 11.50 -1.44
C PRO A 114 11.39 11.10 -0.57
N PRO A 115 10.36 10.48 -1.15
CA PRO A 115 9.25 9.95 -0.38
C PRO A 115 9.74 8.85 0.56
N LEU A 116 9.01 8.60 1.64
CA LEU A 116 9.23 7.47 2.54
C LEU A 116 9.12 6.13 1.79
N TYR A 117 8.25 6.08 0.77
CA TYR A 117 8.02 4.90 -0.06
C TYR A 117 7.94 5.28 -1.53
N LEU A 118 9.05 5.12 -2.26
CA LEU A 118 9.09 5.38 -3.71
C LEU A 118 8.40 4.28 -4.51
N TYR A 119 8.68 3.03 -4.17
CA TYR A 119 8.19 1.85 -4.89
C TYR A 119 6.89 1.34 -4.27
N GLY A 120 5.81 1.41 -5.04
CA GLY A 120 4.47 0.97 -4.62
C GLY A 120 3.69 0.31 -5.76
N PRO A 121 2.57 -0.36 -5.43
CA PRO A 121 1.68 -0.93 -6.44
C PRO A 121 1.23 0.12 -7.46
N THR A 122 1.19 -0.24 -8.73
CA THR A 122 0.72 0.62 -9.81
C THR A 122 -0.51 0.04 -10.48
N ILE A 123 -1.37 0.90 -11.03
CA ILE A 123 -2.50 0.46 -11.86
C ILE A 123 -1.90 -0.16 -13.13
N ASP A 124 -2.12 -1.46 -13.32
CA ASP A 124 -1.62 -2.22 -14.47
C ASP A 124 -2.75 -2.69 -15.39
N GLY A 125 -3.98 -2.24 -15.13
CA GLY A 125 -5.18 -2.56 -15.92
C GLY A 125 -5.59 -4.02 -15.83
N SER A 126 -4.99 -4.79 -14.91
CA SER A 126 -5.10 -6.24 -14.89
C SER A 126 -5.20 -6.79 -13.47
N LEU A 127 -4.08 -6.90 -12.74
CA LEU A 127 -4.06 -7.28 -11.33
C LEU A 127 -4.51 -6.13 -10.42
N VAL A 128 -4.13 -4.90 -10.78
CA VAL A 128 -4.58 -3.66 -10.12
C VAL A 128 -5.27 -2.83 -11.20
N GLU A 129 -6.59 -3.01 -11.32
CA GLU A 129 -7.38 -2.46 -12.43
C GLU A 129 -7.67 -0.96 -12.29
N ASP A 130 -7.80 -0.47 -11.06
CA ASP A 130 -8.18 0.90 -10.77
C ASP A 130 -7.72 1.29 -9.34
N TYR A 131 -7.97 2.54 -8.94
CA TYR A 131 -7.80 3.00 -7.57
C TYR A 131 -8.58 2.12 -6.60
N THR A 132 -7.90 1.65 -5.57
CA THR A 132 -8.44 0.73 -4.56
C THR A 132 -9.75 1.24 -3.95
N TYR A 133 -9.84 2.55 -3.66
CA TYR A 133 -11.07 3.17 -3.14
C TYR A 133 -12.26 3.00 -4.10
N ARG A 134 -12.05 3.26 -5.40
CA ARG A 134 -13.10 3.13 -6.41
C ARG A 134 -13.57 1.69 -6.51
N LEU A 135 -12.64 0.73 -6.49
CA LEU A 135 -13.00 -0.68 -6.49
C LEU A 135 -13.81 -1.09 -5.25
N PHE A 136 -13.62 -0.46 -4.08
CA PHE A 136 -14.46 -0.71 -2.90
C PHE A 136 -15.83 -0.05 -3.01
N GLU A 137 -15.88 1.20 -3.45
CA GLU A 137 -17.13 1.94 -3.67
C GLU A 137 -18.04 1.26 -4.70
N GLU A 138 -17.45 0.74 -5.79
CA GLU A 138 -18.14 0.01 -6.86
C GLU A 138 -18.41 -1.46 -6.53
N ASP A 139 -18.12 -1.89 -5.30
CA ASP A 139 -18.35 -3.26 -4.83
C ASP A 139 -17.53 -4.36 -5.54
N ARG A 140 -16.48 -3.97 -6.28
CA ARG A 140 -15.56 -4.85 -7.04
C ARG A 140 -14.49 -5.43 -6.12
N PHE A 141 -14.83 -6.46 -5.35
CA PHE A 141 -13.90 -7.24 -4.52
C PHE A 141 -14.44 -8.61 -4.14
N ILE A 142 -13.52 -9.49 -3.73
CA ILE A 142 -13.84 -10.78 -3.13
C ILE A 142 -14.56 -10.57 -1.79
N LYS A 143 -15.81 -11.06 -1.68
CA LYS A 143 -16.57 -11.04 -0.42
C LYS A 143 -16.04 -12.12 0.52
N ALA A 144 -15.50 -11.70 1.65
CA ALA A 144 -15.03 -12.58 2.70
C ALA A 144 -15.17 -11.88 4.07
N PRO A 145 -15.31 -12.63 5.17
CA PRO A 145 -15.19 -12.07 6.52
C PRO A 145 -13.80 -11.45 6.70
N VAL A 146 -13.75 -10.21 7.20
CA VAL A 146 -12.50 -9.46 7.37
C VAL A 146 -12.42 -8.85 8.76
N ILE A 147 -11.19 -8.76 9.28
CA ILE A 147 -10.86 -8.02 10.50
C ILE A 147 -9.80 -7.00 10.12
N PHE A 148 -10.04 -5.74 10.48
CA PHE A 148 -9.16 -4.61 10.19
C PHE A 148 -8.92 -3.82 11.48
N GLY A 149 -7.66 -3.40 11.71
CA GLY A 149 -7.20 -2.73 12.94
C GLY A 149 -6.10 -1.70 12.64
N ASP A 150 -5.98 -0.67 13.49
CA ASP A 150 -5.02 0.44 13.36
C ASP A 150 -4.67 0.93 14.76
N ASP A 151 -3.44 1.39 14.92
CA ASP A 151 -3.00 2.09 16.11
C ASP A 151 -3.49 3.54 16.10
N THR A 152 -3.73 4.10 17.28
CA THR A 152 -4.18 5.48 17.43
C THR A 152 -3.26 6.51 16.79
N ASN A 153 -1.94 6.24 16.73
CA ASN A 153 -0.92 7.24 16.38
C ASN A 153 -0.04 6.80 15.20
N LYS A 154 -0.63 6.21 14.14
CA LYS A 154 0.11 5.61 13.00
C LYS A 154 1.19 6.52 12.41
N GLY A 155 0.95 7.84 12.29
CA GLY A 155 1.90 8.75 11.64
C GLY A 155 3.19 9.06 12.43
N THR A 156 3.21 8.80 13.73
CA THR A 156 4.27 9.31 14.64
C THR A 156 5.67 8.77 14.38
N ILE A 157 5.80 7.61 13.74
CA ILE A 157 7.11 7.03 13.40
C ILE A 157 7.66 7.52 12.06
N PHE A 158 6.80 8.16 11.25
CA PHE A 158 7.09 8.51 9.85
C PHE A 158 7.41 9.99 9.68
N VAL A 159 6.68 10.85 10.39
CA VAL A 159 6.88 12.29 10.31
C VAL A 159 8.15 12.70 11.07
N PRO A 160 9.06 13.49 10.46
CA PRO A 160 10.25 13.99 11.14
C PRO A 160 9.92 14.71 12.45
N ARG A 161 10.57 14.32 13.56
CA ARG A 161 10.25 14.86 14.89
C ARG A 161 10.49 16.36 15.03
N ASN A 162 11.33 16.95 14.19
CA ASN A 162 11.72 18.35 14.25
C ASN A 162 10.77 19.31 13.50
N VAL A 163 9.69 18.83 12.88
CA VAL A 163 8.72 19.68 12.17
C VAL A 163 8.18 20.78 13.08
N SER A 164 8.50 22.02 12.72
CA SER A 164 8.42 23.21 13.56
C SER A 164 7.58 24.35 12.96
N SER A 165 7.19 24.24 11.69
CA SER A 165 6.27 25.18 11.04
C SER A 165 5.21 24.47 10.19
N VAL A 166 4.21 25.23 9.73
CA VAL A 166 3.20 24.75 8.77
C VAL A 166 3.85 24.47 7.42
N GLU A 167 4.78 25.31 6.99
CA GLU A 167 5.52 25.14 5.74
C GLU A 167 6.35 23.85 5.73
N GLU A 168 7.01 23.52 6.85
CA GLU A 168 7.74 22.24 6.98
C GLU A 168 6.79 21.02 6.97
N ALA A 169 5.61 21.15 7.56
CA ALA A 169 4.58 20.12 7.50
C ALA A 169 4.04 19.92 6.07
N ASP A 170 3.79 21.03 5.38
CA ASP A 170 3.33 21.08 4.00
C ASP A 170 4.35 20.46 3.04
N MET A 171 5.62 20.82 3.19
CA MET A 171 6.72 20.22 2.44
C MET A 171 6.77 18.72 2.63
N PHE A 172 6.73 18.24 3.89
CA PHE A 172 6.71 16.81 4.16
C PHE A 172 5.54 16.10 3.44
N LEU A 173 4.32 16.68 3.50
CA LEU A 173 3.16 16.09 2.83
C LEU A 173 3.29 16.08 1.31
N VAL A 174 3.81 17.16 0.70
CA VAL A 174 4.05 17.23 -0.74
C VAL A 174 5.11 16.23 -1.19
N ASP A 175 6.17 16.02 -0.40
CA ASP A 175 7.19 15.01 -0.68
C ASP A 175 6.61 13.59 -0.76
N GLN A 176 5.52 13.32 -0.01
CA GLN A 176 4.82 12.04 -0.05
C GLN A 176 3.73 11.97 -1.13
N TYR A 177 3.15 13.12 -1.49
CA TYR A 177 1.99 13.26 -2.38
C TYR A 177 2.21 14.44 -3.35
N PRO A 178 3.04 14.26 -4.40
CA PRO A 178 3.48 15.38 -5.26
C PRO A 178 2.34 16.05 -6.04
N ASP A 179 1.23 15.33 -6.27
CA ASP A 179 0.04 15.84 -6.95
C ASP A 179 -0.95 16.56 -6.02
N LEU A 180 -0.60 16.74 -4.73
CA LEU A 180 -1.47 17.39 -3.77
C LEU A 180 -1.60 18.89 -4.09
N LEU A 181 -2.78 19.27 -4.56
CA LEU A 181 -3.08 20.67 -4.90
C LEU A 181 -2.96 21.57 -3.66
N LYS A 182 -2.45 22.79 -3.85
CA LYS A 182 -2.34 23.80 -2.79
C LYS A 182 -3.66 24.02 -2.03
N SER A 183 -4.79 24.09 -2.74
CA SER A 183 -6.11 24.26 -2.11
C SER A 183 -6.53 23.08 -1.22
N ARG A 184 -6.04 21.87 -1.51
CA ARG A 184 -6.25 20.69 -0.66
C ARG A 184 -5.32 20.71 0.54
N LEU A 185 -4.10 21.18 0.37
CA LEU A 185 -3.15 21.38 1.46
C LEU A 185 -3.68 22.41 2.47
N GLU A 186 -4.24 23.53 2.00
CA GLU A 186 -4.91 24.51 2.86
C GLU A 186 -6.09 23.90 3.65
N GLN A 187 -6.85 22.97 3.04
CA GLN A 187 -7.90 22.22 3.75
C GLN A 187 -7.32 21.31 4.83
N VAL A 188 -6.27 20.53 4.52
CA VAL A 188 -5.55 19.71 5.50
C VAL A 188 -5.05 20.57 6.66
N ASN A 189 -4.51 21.74 6.37
CA ASN A 189 -4.00 22.66 7.37
C ASN A 189 -5.12 23.15 8.29
N SER A 190 -6.28 23.47 7.73
CA SER A 190 -7.45 23.90 8.51
C SER A 190 -8.00 22.81 9.44
N TRP A 191 -7.87 21.53 9.08
CA TRP A 191 -8.39 20.41 9.87
C TRP A 191 -7.41 19.90 10.92
N TYR A 192 -6.12 19.83 10.58
CA TYR A 192 -5.13 19.13 11.39
C TYR A 192 -4.11 20.05 12.05
N LEU A 193 -3.57 21.02 11.30
CA LEU A 193 -2.36 21.74 11.71
C LEU A 193 -2.67 22.76 12.81
N THR A 194 -2.43 22.29 14.02
CA THR A 194 -2.65 23.00 15.27
C THR A 194 -1.37 22.90 16.07
N LYS A 195 -0.84 24.05 16.48
CA LYS A 195 0.40 24.13 17.25
C LYS A 195 0.24 23.42 18.60
N ASP A 196 1.32 22.82 19.10
CA ASP A 196 1.48 22.36 20.49
C ASP A 196 0.56 21.21 20.94
N LYS A 197 0.11 20.35 20.00
CA LYS A 197 -0.43 19.01 20.31
C LYS A 197 0.60 18.02 20.90
N THR A 198 1.75 18.54 21.32
CA THR A 198 2.97 17.78 21.63
C THR A 198 3.24 17.62 23.14
N LYS A 199 2.42 18.20 24.01
CA LYS A 199 2.66 18.31 25.47
C LYS A 199 2.94 16.98 26.18
N THR A 200 2.45 15.86 25.65
CA THR A 200 2.65 14.52 26.20
C THR A 200 3.88 13.80 25.64
N PHE A 201 4.65 14.45 24.76
CA PHE A 201 5.78 13.85 24.04
C PHE A 201 7.07 14.63 24.32
N ARG A 202 8.17 13.90 24.51
CA ARG A 202 9.48 14.48 24.85
C ARG A 202 10.18 15.08 23.62
N ASP A 203 10.45 16.38 23.66
CA ASP A 203 11.26 17.13 22.68
C ASP A 203 10.84 17.06 21.18
N PRO A 204 9.55 17.05 20.80
CA PRO A 204 9.17 17.22 19.39
C PRO A 204 9.03 18.71 18.98
N GLY A 205 9.14 18.98 17.68
CA GLY A 205 8.75 20.24 17.09
C GLY A 205 7.25 20.52 17.27
N PRO A 206 6.83 21.79 17.33
CA PRO A 206 5.46 22.19 17.69
C PRO A 206 4.36 21.68 16.74
N TYR A 207 4.70 21.31 15.50
CA TYR A 207 3.74 20.81 14.50
C TYR A 207 3.87 19.31 14.22
N TRP A 208 4.90 18.64 14.74
CA TRP A 208 5.14 17.21 14.51
C TRP A 208 3.90 16.34 14.77
N ARG A 209 3.21 16.56 15.90
CA ARG A 209 2.06 15.71 16.27
C ARG A 209 0.88 15.93 15.33
N SER A 210 0.54 17.16 14.97
CA SER A 210 -0.56 17.44 14.04
C SER A 210 -0.26 16.94 12.63
N THR A 211 1.00 17.04 12.18
CA THR A 211 1.41 16.48 10.89
C THR A 211 1.37 14.95 10.91
N SER A 212 1.71 14.34 12.05
CA SER A 212 1.57 12.89 12.27
C SER A 212 0.11 12.43 12.25
N ASP A 213 -0.83 13.24 12.75
CA ASP A 213 -2.27 12.95 12.63
C ASP A 213 -2.69 12.94 11.17
N ALA A 214 -2.41 14.03 10.45
CA ALA A 214 -2.75 14.17 9.04
C ALA A 214 -2.17 13.00 8.21
N TYR A 215 -0.86 12.75 8.33
CA TYR A 215 -0.21 11.66 7.59
C TYR A 215 -0.75 10.28 7.98
N GLY A 216 -0.94 10.03 9.28
CA GLY A 216 -1.47 8.76 9.78
C GLY A 216 -2.86 8.45 9.23
N GLU A 217 -3.74 9.46 9.21
CA GLU A 217 -5.09 9.32 8.70
C GLU A 217 -5.13 9.19 7.18
N ILE A 218 -4.41 10.03 6.44
CA ILE A 218 -4.35 9.98 4.97
C ILE A 218 -3.80 8.63 4.49
N ARG A 219 -2.73 8.12 5.13
CA ARG A 219 -2.02 6.93 4.66
C ARG A 219 -2.59 5.62 5.16
N TYR A 220 -3.12 5.57 6.40
CA TYR A 220 -3.49 4.32 7.07
C TYR A 220 -4.97 4.32 7.49
N THR A 221 -5.33 5.16 8.45
CA THR A 221 -6.61 5.04 9.18
C THR A 221 -7.83 5.28 8.28
N CYS A 222 -7.84 6.38 7.52
CA CYS A 222 -8.97 6.71 6.65
C CYS A 222 -9.00 5.78 5.43
N ALA A 223 -7.82 5.41 4.90
CA ALA A 223 -7.70 4.49 3.78
C ALA A 223 -8.38 3.15 4.05
N ARG A 224 -8.19 2.65 5.25
CA ARG A 224 -8.83 1.43 5.71
C ARG A 224 -10.30 1.64 6.09
N ASN A 225 -10.65 2.73 6.79
CA ASN A 225 -12.04 2.99 7.20
C ASN A 225 -13.00 3.10 6.02
N LEU A 226 -12.58 3.71 4.91
CA LEU A 226 -13.38 3.77 3.68
C LEU A 226 -13.57 2.37 3.08
N SER A 227 -12.52 1.54 3.07
CA SER A 227 -12.61 0.15 2.63
C SER A 227 -13.60 -0.66 3.51
N ILE A 228 -13.51 -0.51 4.83
CA ILE A 228 -14.41 -1.14 5.81
C ILE A 228 -15.86 -0.70 5.61
N PHE A 229 -16.09 0.59 5.37
CA PHE A 229 -17.45 1.11 5.16
C PHE A 229 -18.11 0.46 3.94
N SER A 230 -17.39 0.36 2.82
CA SER A 230 -17.88 -0.33 1.62
C SER A 230 -18.16 -1.82 1.87
N LEU A 231 -17.30 -2.50 2.64
CA LEU A 231 -17.50 -3.89 3.07
C LEU A 231 -18.81 -4.07 3.85
N PHE A 232 -19.07 -3.18 4.82
CA PHE A 232 -20.32 -3.19 5.58
C PHE A 232 -21.55 -2.93 4.70
N GLN A 233 -21.48 -1.97 3.78
CA GLN A 233 -22.59 -1.69 2.87
C GLN A 233 -22.92 -2.88 1.96
N SER A 234 -21.89 -3.55 1.42
CA SER A 234 -22.06 -4.75 0.60
C SER A 234 -22.74 -5.89 1.36
N SER A 235 -22.28 -6.19 2.57
CA SER A 235 -22.88 -7.25 3.41
C SER A 235 -24.35 -7.01 3.76
N ARG A 236 -24.80 -5.75 3.87
CA ARG A 236 -26.22 -5.44 4.10
C ARG A 236 -27.08 -5.72 2.88
N LYS A 237 -26.58 -5.45 1.67
CA LYS A 237 -27.30 -5.73 0.42
C LYS A 237 -27.52 -7.24 0.22
N GLU A 238 -26.59 -8.09 0.67
CA GLU A 238 -26.77 -9.55 0.64
C GLU A 238 -27.76 -10.08 1.69
N LEU A 239 -27.97 -9.33 2.80
CA LEU A 239 -28.92 -9.68 3.86
C LEU A 239 -30.35 -9.19 3.59
N GLU A 240 -30.54 -8.27 2.64
CA GLU A 240 -31.85 -7.92 2.10
C GLU A 240 -32.29 -8.97 1.05
N LEU A 241 -32.62 -10.17 1.52
CA LEU A 241 -33.35 -11.15 0.72
C LEU A 241 -34.76 -10.57 0.41
N PRO A 242 -35.28 -10.75 -0.82
CA PRO A 242 -36.66 -10.37 -1.12
C PRO A 242 -37.61 -11.21 -0.24
N VAL A 243 -38.53 -10.52 0.43
CA VAL A 243 -39.69 -11.13 1.09
C VAL A 243 -40.62 -11.74 0.02
#